data_AF-A0A820NE79-F1
#
_entry.id   AF-A0A820NE79-F1
#
_cell.length_a   1.000
_cell.length_b   1.000
_cell.length_c   1.000
_cell.angle_alpha   90.00
_cell.angle_beta   90.00
_cell.angle_gamma   90.00
#
_symmetry.space_group_name_H-M   'P 1'
#
loop_
_entity.id
_entity.type
_entity.pdbx_description
1 polymer ?
#
loop_
_entity_poly.entity_id
_entity_poly.type
_entity_poly.pdbx_seq_one_letter_code
_entity_poly.pdbx_strand_id
1 'polypeptide(L)'
;MISMNCFELFIQTYFTQLQVLDISRACAGEYINGFRWEQLISTSIQHLRIFALQISFKTNDPLMRENTIQQFQSPFWQEKQWFFICSSYSIMFDSYINLYSINPYRKKYYLLGNENTTEIDSMPFVVQLDIQCENV
;
A
#
# COMPACT_ATOMS: atom_id res chain seq x y z
N MET A 1 0.69 15.92 2.72
CA MET A 1 0.66 14.64 1.97
C MET A 1 0.64 14.97 0.47
N ILE A 2 1.43 14.26 -0.35
CA ILE A 2 1.41 14.45 -1.82
C ILE A 2 0.06 13.96 -2.36
N SER A 3 -0.57 14.72 -3.26
CA SER A 3 -1.83 14.30 -3.90
C SER A 3 -1.59 13.10 -4.81
N MET A 4 -2.62 12.28 -5.04
CA MET A 4 -2.46 11.10 -5.90
C MET A 4 -2.05 11.50 -7.34
N ASN A 5 -2.52 12.65 -7.84
CA ASN A 5 -2.10 13.18 -9.15
C ASN A 5 -0.59 13.46 -9.21
N CYS A 6 -0.06 14.13 -8.19
CA CYS A 6 1.37 14.43 -8.12
C CYS A 6 2.21 13.16 -7.93
N PHE A 7 1.71 12.21 -7.15
CA PHE A 7 2.35 10.92 -6.95
C PHE A 7 2.46 10.13 -8.27
N GLU A 8 1.38 10.04 -9.05
CA GLU A 8 1.39 9.36 -10.35
C GLU A 8 2.41 9.96 -11.31
N LEU A 9 2.43 11.29 -11.44
CA LEU A 9 3.40 12.00 -12.28
C LEU A 9 4.84 11.70 -11.85
N PHE A 10 5.08 11.69 -10.54
CA PHE A 10 6.40 11.39 -9.98
C PHE A 10 6.85 9.96 -10.29
N ILE A 11 5.95 8.98 -10.09
CA ILE A 11 6.20 7.57 -10.41
C ILE A 11 6.48 7.37 -11.90
N GLN A 12 5.64 7.95 -12.76
CA GLN A 12 5.74 7.86 -14.21
C GLN A 12 7.05 8.46 -14.74
N THR A 13 7.52 9.54 -14.12
CA THR A 13 8.72 10.25 -14.58
C THR A 13 10.01 9.57 -14.13
N TYR A 14 10.06 9.08 -12.89
CA TYR A 14 11.34 8.73 -12.25
C TYR A 14 11.46 7.26 -11.80
N PHE A 15 10.35 6.53 -11.66
CA PHE A 15 10.33 5.23 -10.96
C PHE A 15 9.77 4.09 -11.81
N THR A 16 9.99 4.09 -13.12
CA THR A 16 9.46 3.03 -14.02
C THR A 16 10.02 1.62 -13.74
N GLN A 17 11.14 1.53 -13.03
CA GLN A 17 11.80 0.30 -12.61
C GLN A 17 11.54 -0.04 -11.13
N LEU A 18 10.56 0.61 -10.49
CA LEU A 18 10.23 0.37 -9.09
C LEU A 18 9.81 -1.08 -8.87
N GLN A 19 10.46 -1.74 -7.91
CA GLN A 19 10.16 -3.13 -7.55
C GLN A 19 9.45 -3.25 -6.20
N VAL A 20 9.65 -2.27 -5.32
CA VAL A 20 9.04 -2.22 -3.98
C VAL A 20 8.43 -0.85 -3.76
N LEU A 21 7.14 -0.84 -3.44
CA LEU A 21 6.41 0.35 -3.03
C LEU A 21 5.77 0.06 -1.68
N ASP A 22 6.16 0.83 -0.66
CA ASP A 22 5.53 0.81 0.65
C ASP A 22 4.96 2.19 0.98
N ILE A 23 3.64 2.25 1.07
CA ILE A 23 2.90 3.43 1.47
C ILE A 23 2.22 3.08 2.78
N SER A 24 2.81 3.55 3.88
CA SER A 24 2.31 3.27 5.21
C SER A 24 1.70 4.52 5.84
N ARG A 25 0.60 4.31 6.56
CA ARG A 25 -0.10 5.35 7.33
C ARG A 25 -0.58 6.53 6.48
N ALA A 26 -0.95 6.28 5.23
CA ALA A 26 -1.55 7.33 4.41
C ALA A 26 -2.94 7.70 4.97
N CYS A 27 -3.12 8.97 5.35
CA CYS A 27 -4.39 9.49 5.88
C CYS A 27 -5.14 10.27 4.80
N ALA A 28 -5.43 9.67 3.65
CA ALA A 28 -6.21 10.35 2.63
C ALA A 28 -7.04 9.45 1.73
N GLY A 29 -8.27 9.92 1.52
CA GLY A 29 -9.22 9.30 0.59
C GLY A 29 -8.75 9.29 -0.86
N GLU A 30 -7.75 10.08 -1.26
CA GLU A 30 -7.28 10.09 -2.65
C GLU A 30 -6.62 8.77 -3.09
N TYR A 31 -6.13 7.98 -2.13
CA TYR A 31 -5.44 6.72 -2.39
C TYR A 31 -6.34 5.48 -2.32
N ILE A 32 -7.65 5.65 -2.08
CA ILE A 32 -8.60 4.53 -1.90
C ILE A 32 -9.23 4.04 -3.22
N ASN A 33 -8.81 4.58 -4.36
CA ASN A 33 -9.30 4.16 -5.66
C ASN A 33 -8.45 2.99 -6.16
N GLY A 34 -8.97 1.76 -6.02
CA GLY A 34 -8.27 0.54 -6.42
C GLY A 34 -8.00 0.51 -7.92
N PHE A 35 -8.98 0.86 -8.76
CA PHE A 35 -8.80 0.89 -10.22
C PHE A 35 -7.69 1.83 -10.68
N ARG A 36 -7.57 2.97 -10.00
CA ARG A 36 -6.51 3.94 -10.29
C ARG A 36 -5.12 3.37 -9.99
N TRP A 37 -5.00 2.63 -8.88
CA TRP A 37 -3.78 1.88 -8.58
C TRP A 37 -3.49 0.79 -9.62
N GLU A 38 -4.48 0.01 -10.01
CA GLU A 38 -4.33 -1.02 -11.05
C GLU A 38 -3.78 -0.42 -12.36
N GLN A 39 -4.35 0.72 -12.78
CA GLN A 39 -3.91 1.43 -13.97
C GLN A 39 -2.48 1.93 -13.84
N LEU A 40 -2.12 2.57 -12.71
CA LEU A 40 -0.76 3.04 -12.48
C LEU A 40 0.25 1.89 -12.52
N ILE A 41 -0.07 0.77 -11.85
CA ILE A 41 0.83 -0.38 -11.78
C ILE A 41 1.01 -1.03 -13.16
N SER A 42 -0.11 -1.22 -13.87
CA SER A 42 -0.09 -1.85 -15.19
C SER A 42 0.61 -1.01 -16.26
N THR A 43 0.60 0.32 -16.11
CA THR A 43 1.18 1.22 -17.12
C THR A 43 2.59 1.67 -16.79
N SER A 44 2.88 1.93 -15.52
CA SER A 44 4.04 2.75 -15.14
C SER A 44 5.06 1.98 -14.30
N ILE A 45 4.62 1.02 -13.48
CA ILE A 45 5.49 0.25 -12.57
C ILE A 45 5.26 -1.26 -12.72
N GLN A 46 5.37 -1.75 -13.96
CA GLN A 46 5.13 -3.15 -14.31
C GLN A 46 6.08 -4.13 -13.62
N HIS A 47 7.26 -3.65 -13.20
CA HIS A 47 8.27 -4.41 -12.47
C HIS A 47 7.99 -4.50 -10.96
N LEU A 48 6.90 -3.92 -10.48
CA LEU A 48 6.52 -3.94 -9.08
C LEU A 48 6.26 -5.38 -8.62
N ARG A 49 7.01 -5.81 -7.60
CA ARG A 49 6.93 -7.14 -6.98
C ARG A 49 6.29 -7.08 -5.60
N ILE A 50 6.62 -6.04 -4.85
CA ILE A 50 6.10 -5.81 -3.51
C ILE A 50 5.28 -4.53 -3.53
N PHE A 51 3.99 -4.69 -3.27
CA PHE A 51 3.08 -3.59 -3.01
C PHE A 51 2.59 -3.68 -1.56
N ALA A 52 3.01 -2.71 -0.76
CA ALA A 52 2.52 -2.50 0.59
C ALA A 52 1.75 -1.18 0.64
N LEU A 53 0.49 -1.25 1.02
CA LEU A 53 -0.39 -0.10 1.13
C LEU A 53 -1.16 -0.22 2.44
N GLN A 54 -1.05 0.80 3.30
CA GLN A 54 -1.83 0.95 4.52
C GLN A 54 -2.44 2.35 4.53
N ILE A 55 -3.76 2.41 4.33
CA ILE A 55 -4.53 3.64 4.28
C ILE A 55 -5.58 3.62 5.38
N SER A 56 -5.76 4.78 6.00
CA SER A 56 -6.86 5.03 6.94
C SER A 56 -7.69 6.20 6.42
N PHE A 57 -9.01 6.02 6.32
CA PHE A 57 -9.91 7.08 5.87
C PHE A 57 -11.22 7.07 6.64
N LYS A 58 -11.81 8.26 6.79
CA LYS A 58 -13.11 8.45 7.42
C LYS A 58 -14.21 8.26 6.38
N THR A 59 -15.18 7.41 6.69
CA THR A 59 -16.44 7.37 5.93
C THR A 59 -17.55 6.82 6.79
N ASN A 60 -18.72 7.46 6.68
CA ASN A 60 -19.97 7.00 7.27
C ASN A 60 -20.88 6.35 6.20
N ASP A 61 -20.42 6.24 4.95
CA ASP A 61 -21.16 5.66 3.84
C ASP A 61 -20.78 4.17 3.66
N PRO A 62 -21.69 3.23 3.99
CA PRO A 62 -21.43 1.81 3.83
C PRO A 62 -21.23 1.38 2.37
N LEU A 63 -21.86 2.09 1.42
CA LEU A 63 -21.74 1.78 -0.01
C LEU A 63 -20.36 2.18 -0.53
N MET A 64 -19.88 3.35 -0.14
CA MET A 64 -18.50 3.77 -0.43
C MET A 64 -17.49 2.75 0.09
N ARG A 65 -17.66 2.25 1.32
CA ARG A 65 -16.82 1.19 1.88
C ARG A 65 -16.81 -0.06 1.02
N GLU A 66 -17.99 -0.60 0.73
CA GLU A 66 -18.13 -1.84 -0.03
C GLU A 66 -17.51 -1.70 -1.42
N ASN A 67 -17.77 -0.57 -2.10
CA ASN A 67 -17.18 -0.27 -3.40
C ASN A 67 -15.65 -0.19 -3.34
N THR A 68 -15.08 0.45 -2.31
CA THR A 68 -13.62 0.48 -2.13
C THR A 68 -13.06 -0.92 -1.93
N ILE A 69 -13.68 -1.74 -1.07
CA ILE A 69 -13.23 -3.12 -0.82
C ILE A 69 -13.26 -3.93 -2.13
N GLN A 70 -14.35 -3.84 -2.89
CA GLN A 70 -14.50 -4.56 -4.15
C GLN A 70 -13.44 -4.17 -5.19
N GLN A 71 -13.07 -2.88 -5.26
CA GLN A 71 -12.00 -2.42 -6.13
C GLN A 71 -10.65 -3.06 -5.79
N PHE A 72 -10.33 -3.23 -4.51
CA PHE A 72 -9.11 -3.90 -4.06
C PHE A 72 -9.21 -5.43 -3.99
N GLN A 73 -10.31 -6.01 -4.48
CA GLN A 73 -10.54 -7.45 -4.61
C GLN A 73 -10.71 -7.90 -6.06
N SER A 74 -10.50 -7.00 -7.02
CA SER A 74 -10.57 -7.32 -8.44
C SER A 74 -9.58 -8.45 -8.83
N PRO A 75 -9.79 -9.13 -9.97
CA PRO A 75 -8.89 -10.17 -10.45
C PRO A 75 -7.42 -9.74 -10.53
N PHE A 76 -7.15 -8.47 -10.85
CA PHE A 76 -5.79 -7.93 -10.90
C PHE A 76 -5.02 -8.17 -9.58
N TRP A 77 -5.65 -7.85 -8.44
CA TRP A 77 -5.02 -7.99 -7.13
C TRP A 77 -4.81 -9.45 -6.75
N GLN A 78 -5.76 -10.31 -7.12
CA GLN A 78 -5.71 -11.75 -6.88
C GLN A 78 -4.59 -12.42 -7.68
N GLU A 79 -4.46 -12.07 -8.98
CA GLU A 79 -3.40 -12.57 -9.86
C GLU A 79 -2.00 -12.15 -9.38
N LYS A 80 -1.88 -10.92 -8.85
CA LYS A 80 -0.63 -10.42 -8.24
C LYS A 80 -0.37 -10.96 -6.83
N GLN A 81 -1.32 -11.69 -6.25
CA GLN A 81 -1.29 -12.16 -4.85
C GLN A 81 -1.10 -11.03 -3.83
N TRP A 82 -1.56 -9.82 -4.16
CA TRP A 82 -1.59 -8.67 -3.25
C TRP A 82 -2.99 -8.57 -2.66
N PHE A 83 -3.19 -9.28 -1.55
CA PHE A 83 -4.49 -9.32 -0.87
C PHE A 83 -4.68 -8.11 0.03
N PHE A 84 -5.92 -7.73 0.32
CA PHE A 84 -6.23 -6.63 1.22
C PHE A 84 -7.17 -7.08 2.33
N ILE A 85 -6.91 -6.58 3.54
CA ILE A 85 -7.85 -6.63 4.65
C ILE A 85 -8.41 -5.24 4.86
N CYS A 86 -9.73 -5.20 5.07
CA CYS A 86 -10.43 -4.03 5.53
C CYS A 86 -10.86 -4.25 6.98
N SER A 87 -10.51 -3.32 7.87
CA SER A 87 -11.07 -3.25 9.22
C SER A 87 -11.72 -1.89 9.44
N SER A 88 -12.79 -1.86 10.23
CA SER A 88 -13.48 -0.62 10.59
C SER A 88 -13.46 -0.43 12.10
N TYR A 89 -13.31 0.81 12.53
CA TYR A 89 -13.42 1.20 13.93
C TYR A 89 -14.08 2.57 14.02
N SER A 90 -14.71 2.85 15.16
CA SER A 90 -15.35 4.14 15.39
C SER A 90 -14.64 4.87 16.52
N ILE A 91 -14.40 6.17 16.34
CA ILE A 91 -13.92 7.06 17.40
C ILE A 91 -14.99 8.14 17.61
N MET A 92 -15.55 8.20 18.82
CA MET A 92 -16.69 9.05 19.16
C MET A 92 -17.88 8.83 18.21
N PHE A 93 -18.05 9.69 17.20
CA PHE A 93 -19.12 9.68 16.21
C PHE A 93 -18.63 9.45 14.77
N ASP A 94 -17.33 9.24 14.60
CA ASP A 94 -16.70 9.08 13.29
C ASP A 94 -16.36 7.62 13.04
N SER A 95 -16.79 7.10 11.89
CA SER A 95 -16.39 5.77 11.41
C SER A 95 -15.14 5.89 10.54
N TYR A 96 -14.15 5.09 10.88
CA TYR A 96 -12.88 4.98 10.17
C TYR A 96 -12.73 3.59 9.58
N ILE A 97 -12.07 3.55 8.43
CA ILE A 97 -11.74 2.35 7.70
C ILE A 97 -10.23 2.30 7.54
N ASN A 98 -9.66 1.17 7.93
CA ASN A 98 -8.29 0.81 7.63
C ASN A 98 -8.30 -0.23 6.53
N LEU A 99 -7.67 0.11 5.41
CA LEU A 99 -7.36 -0.81 4.34
C LEU A 99 -5.87 -1.09 4.38
N TYR A 100 -5.48 -2.36 4.45
CA TYR A 100 -4.07 -2.72 4.40
C TYR A 100 -3.81 -3.96 3.55
N SER A 101 -2.76 -3.91 2.75
CA SER A 101 -2.28 -5.03 1.97
C SER A 101 -1.67 -6.10 2.89
N ILE A 102 -2.09 -7.35 2.71
CA ILE A 102 -1.39 -8.52 3.22
C ILE A 102 -0.34 -8.90 2.19
N ASN A 103 0.94 -8.73 2.55
CA ASN A 103 2.01 -9.30 1.76
C ASN A 103 2.29 -10.73 2.26
N PRO A 104 2.04 -11.80 1.47
CA PRO A 104 2.40 -13.16 1.87
C PRO A 104 3.93 -13.36 1.99
N TYR A 105 4.72 -12.49 1.34
CA TYR A 105 6.18 -12.47 1.38
C TYR A 105 6.75 -11.41 2.33
N ARG A 106 5.95 -10.87 3.26
CA ARG A 106 6.44 -9.92 4.25
C ARG A 106 7.66 -10.53 4.93
N LYS A 107 8.81 -9.86 4.83
CA LYS A 107 10.04 -10.20 5.56
C LYS A 107 9.63 -10.60 6.98
N LYS A 108 9.86 -11.86 7.34
CA LYS A 108 9.76 -12.30 8.72
C LYS A 108 10.86 -11.57 9.48
N TYR A 109 10.52 -10.45 10.09
CA TYR A 109 11.37 -9.88 11.13
C TYR A 109 11.27 -10.83 12.30
N TYR A 110 12.23 -11.75 12.40
CA TYR A 110 12.49 -12.42 13.65
C TYR A 110 13.03 -11.33 14.58
N LEU A 111 12.30 -11.04 15.65
CA LEU A 111 12.84 -10.26 16.76
C LEU A 111 14.00 -11.08 17.33
N LEU A 112 15.21 -10.78 16.87
CA LEU A 112 16.43 -11.32 17.44
C LEU A 112 16.56 -10.71 18.84
N GLY A 113 16.14 -11.48 19.86
CA GLY A 113 16.65 -11.30 21.20
C GLY A 113 18.18 -11.36 21.15
N ASN A 114 18.82 -10.41 21.81
CA ASN A 114 20.28 -10.23 21.86
C ASN A 114 21.04 -11.56 21.84
N GLU A 115 21.83 -11.79 20.78
CA GLU A 115 23.26 -12.07 20.81
C GLU A 115 23.76 -12.52 19.42
N ASN A 116 24.67 -11.71 18.87
CA ASN A 116 25.72 -11.99 17.89
C ASN A 116 25.42 -12.75 16.57
N THR A 117 25.62 -11.96 15.50
CA THR A 117 26.15 -12.27 14.16
C THR A 117 25.24 -12.70 13.01
N THR A 118 25.15 -11.75 12.04
CA THR A 118 25.19 -11.84 10.57
C THR A 118 24.32 -12.83 9.81
N GLU A 119 23.38 -12.30 9.02
CA GLU A 119 23.58 -12.18 7.57
C GLU A 119 22.67 -11.12 6.94
N ILE A 120 23.25 -10.35 6.01
CA ILE A 120 22.57 -9.39 5.15
C ILE A 120 22.21 -10.16 3.89
N ASP A 121 20.95 -10.54 3.72
CA ASP A 121 20.45 -10.97 2.42
C ASP A 121 20.13 -9.71 1.61
N SER A 122 21.19 -9.07 1.12
CA SER A 122 21.10 -7.96 0.17
C SER A 122 20.65 -8.54 -1.16
N MET A 123 19.34 -8.48 -1.42
CA MET A 123 18.84 -8.61 -2.79
C MET A 123 19.56 -7.57 -3.67
N PRO A 124 20.09 -7.98 -4.83
CA PRO A 124 20.81 -7.07 -5.71
C PRO A 124 19.84 -6.01 -6.25
N PHE A 125 20.17 -4.73 -5.99
CA PHE A 125 19.58 -3.54 -6.62
C PHE A 125 18.04 -3.50 -6.68
N VAL A 126 17.39 -3.39 -5.53
CA VAL A 126 15.96 -3.12 -5.45
C VAL A 126 15.74 -1.61 -5.35
N VAL A 127 15.07 -1.01 -6.35
CA VAL A 127 14.55 0.36 -6.20
C VAL A 127 13.31 0.27 -5.31
N GLN A 128 13.42 0.87 -4.12
CA GLN A 128 12.38 0.91 -3.09
C GLN A 128 11.97 2.37 -2.84
N LEU A 129 10.66 2.59 -2.72
CA LEU A 129 10.09 3.87 -2.32
C LEU A 129 9.21 3.67 -1.09
N ASP A 130 9.59 4.33 0.00
CA ASP A 130 8.84 4.32 1.25
C ASP A 130 8.22 5.70 1.48
N ILE A 131 6.90 5.75 1.63
CA ILE A 131 6.16 6.96 1.96
C ILE A 131 5.52 6.77 3.33
N GLN A 132 5.93 7.59 4.28
CA GLN A 132 5.35 7.67 5.62
C GLN A 132 4.70 9.04 5.81
N CYS A 133 3.49 9.06 6.38
CA CYS A 133 2.89 10.31 6.87
C CYS A 133 3.19 10.45 8.38
N GLU A 134 3.71 11.62 8.77
CA GLU A 134 3.83 11.99 10.18
C GLU A 134 2.45 12.37 10.73
N ASN A 135 2.16 11.93 11.96
CA ASN A 135 0.93 12.29 12.66
C ASN A 135 0.92 13.80 12.91
N VAL A 136 -0.07 14.51 12.35
CA VAL A 136 -0.43 15.88 12.75
C VAL A 136 -1.42 15.80 13.90
#